data_AF-T1WR38-F1
#
_entry.id   AF-T1WR38-F1
#
_cell.length_a   1.000
_cell.length_b   1.000
_cell.length_c   1.000
_cell.angle_alpha   90.00
_cell.angle_beta   90.00
_cell.angle_gamma   90.00
#
_symmetry.space_group_name_H-M   'P 1'
#
loop_
_entity.id
_entity.type
_entity.pdbx_description
1 polymer ?
#
loop_
_entity_poly.entity_id
_entity_poly.type
_entity_poly.pdbx_seq_one_letter_code
_entity_poly.pdbx_strand_id
1 'polypeptide(L)'
;QEGILSLDGFADIFYHNELASGVVPQITASIGPSAGGAVYSPAMTDFVIMVEKAATMFVTGPDVVKTVLGEEVSFDELGGAMMHGTKSGVAHLVAKNEYECMDYIKTLLSYIPQNNTEEPSVIPNDDDPNRLDHNLINIVPENSLQPYDMKKIIYSFVDNHTFFEVHELFAQNIVVGFARLHGRTVGIVANQPFHLAGALDIDSSNKAARFIRFCDCFNVPIITL
;
A
#
# COMPACT_ATOMS: atom_id res chain seq x y z
N GLN A 1 3.46 13.15 -31.54
CA GLN A 1 2.92 14.33 -32.27
C GLN A 1 3.36 15.65 -31.64
N GLU A 2 3.66 15.71 -30.33
CA GLU A 2 4.15 16.95 -29.66
C GLU A 2 5.65 16.93 -29.29
N GLY A 3 6.34 15.80 -29.48
CA GLY A 3 7.79 15.70 -29.33
C GLY A 3 8.29 16.06 -27.93
N ILE A 4 9.31 16.92 -27.84
CA ILE A 4 9.93 17.32 -26.57
C ILE A 4 8.97 18.05 -25.62
N LEU A 5 7.94 18.73 -26.15
CA LEU A 5 6.98 19.46 -25.33
C LEU A 5 6.15 18.52 -24.43
N SER A 6 5.87 17.30 -24.91
CA SER A 6 5.19 16.29 -24.08
C SER A 6 6.09 15.78 -22.95
N LEU A 7 7.42 15.71 -23.16
CA LEU A 7 8.37 15.33 -22.12
C LEU A 7 8.54 16.44 -21.08
N ASP A 8 8.55 17.70 -21.53
CA ASP A 8 8.59 18.87 -20.65
C ASP A 8 7.35 18.92 -19.75
N GLY A 9 6.17 18.64 -20.29
CA GLY A 9 4.93 18.52 -19.50
C GLY A 9 4.99 17.41 -18.44
N PHE A 10 5.61 16.26 -18.75
CA PHE A 10 5.85 15.23 -17.73
C PHE A 10 6.81 15.69 -16.65
N ALA A 11 7.90 16.38 -17.01
CA ALA A 11 8.89 16.89 -16.07
C ALA A 11 8.25 17.88 -15.08
N ASP A 12 7.36 18.75 -15.56
CA ASP A 12 6.64 19.69 -14.70
C ASP A 12 5.74 18.95 -13.69
N ILE A 13 5.03 17.91 -14.10
CA ILE A 13 4.23 17.06 -13.19
C ILE A 13 5.12 16.40 -12.14
N PHE A 14 6.26 15.83 -12.54
CA PHE A 14 7.18 15.14 -11.62
C PHE A 14 7.76 16.10 -10.58
N TYR A 15 8.11 17.31 -11.01
CA TYR A 15 8.58 18.36 -10.12
C TYR A 15 7.53 18.70 -9.04
N HIS A 16 6.27 18.81 -9.43
CA HIS A 16 5.19 19.05 -8.46
C HIS A 16 4.91 17.84 -7.55
N ASN A 17 5.08 16.60 -8.04
CA ASN A 17 5.01 15.41 -7.18
C ASN A 17 6.09 15.43 -6.09
N GLU A 18 7.31 15.80 -6.46
CA GLU A 18 8.44 15.92 -5.52
C GLU A 18 8.15 16.98 -4.46
N LEU A 19 7.75 18.19 -4.87
CA LEU A 19 7.45 19.29 -3.93
C LEU A 19 6.30 18.95 -2.96
N ALA A 20 5.32 18.17 -3.41
CA ALA A 20 4.17 17.78 -2.60
C ALA A 20 4.45 16.58 -1.67
N SER A 21 5.54 15.83 -1.91
CA SER A 21 5.86 14.60 -1.18
C SER A 21 6.05 14.86 0.32
N GLY A 22 5.24 14.21 1.16
CA GLY A 22 5.25 14.43 2.60
C GLY A 22 4.69 15.79 3.06
N VAL A 23 4.05 16.54 2.15
CA VAL A 23 3.34 17.80 2.45
C VAL A 23 1.83 17.59 2.38
N VAL A 24 1.35 17.03 1.28
CA VAL A 24 -0.05 16.61 1.10
C VAL A 24 -0.08 15.16 0.62
N PRO A 25 -1.04 14.33 1.06
CA PRO A 25 -1.12 12.97 0.57
C PRO A 25 -1.43 12.92 -0.92
N GLN A 26 -0.64 12.15 -1.66
CA GLN A 26 -0.78 11.94 -3.09
C GLN A 26 -1.23 10.50 -3.35
N ILE A 27 -2.41 10.32 -3.94
CA ILE A 27 -3.00 8.99 -4.19
C ILE A 27 -3.24 8.83 -5.69
N THR A 28 -2.70 7.78 -6.28
CA THR A 28 -2.92 7.41 -7.68
C THR A 28 -4.00 6.34 -7.80
N ALA A 29 -5.03 6.64 -8.59
CA ALA A 29 -5.97 5.65 -9.12
C ALA A 29 -5.58 5.28 -10.55
N SER A 30 -5.01 4.09 -10.73
CA SER A 30 -4.72 3.55 -12.06
C SER A 30 -5.91 2.72 -12.54
N ILE A 31 -6.67 3.29 -13.47
CA ILE A 31 -7.92 2.72 -14.01
C ILE A 31 -7.84 2.49 -15.53
N GLY A 32 -6.62 2.40 -16.07
CA GLY A 32 -6.38 2.27 -17.50
C GLY A 32 -4.90 2.02 -17.82
N PRO A 33 -4.54 1.93 -19.11
CA PRO A 33 -3.17 1.71 -19.52
C PRO A 33 -2.31 2.97 -19.30
N SER A 34 -1.12 2.78 -18.72
CA SER A 34 -0.10 3.81 -18.55
C SER A 34 1.26 3.23 -18.94
N ALA A 35 1.95 3.87 -19.89
CA ALA A 35 3.21 3.39 -20.43
C ALA A 35 4.24 4.51 -20.58
N GLY A 36 5.52 4.16 -20.49
CA GLY A 36 6.61 5.12 -20.69
C GLY A 36 6.65 6.20 -19.61
N GLY A 37 6.69 7.47 -20.00
CA GLY A 37 6.77 8.59 -19.05
C GLY A 37 5.62 8.63 -18.03
N ALA A 38 4.43 8.17 -18.43
CA ALA A 38 3.22 8.25 -17.61
C ALA A 38 3.26 7.41 -16.32
N VAL A 39 4.19 6.44 -16.20
CA VAL A 39 4.28 5.62 -14.98
C VAL A 39 5.08 6.26 -13.86
N TYR A 40 5.90 7.29 -14.15
CA TYR A 40 6.79 7.88 -13.15
C TYR A 40 6.04 8.76 -12.14
N SER A 41 5.02 9.51 -12.55
CA SER A 41 4.20 10.29 -11.60
C SER A 41 3.52 9.37 -10.57
N PRO A 42 2.79 8.30 -10.97
CA PRO A 42 2.31 7.28 -10.05
C PRO A 42 3.37 6.73 -9.09
N ALA A 43 4.57 6.43 -9.58
CA ALA A 43 5.66 5.89 -8.76
C ALA A 43 6.10 6.86 -7.65
N MET A 44 5.96 8.18 -7.87
CA MET A 44 6.31 9.24 -6.92
C MET A 44 5.18 9.56 -5.92
N THR A 45 3.94 9.10 -6.18
CA THR A 45 2.82 9.28 -5.23
C THR A 45 2.91 8.31 -4.03
N ASP A 46 2.17 8.58 -2.95
CA ASP A 46 2.25 7.79 -1.72
C ASP A 46 1.60 6.42 -1.85
N PHE A 47 0.45 6.34 -2.51
CA PHE A 47 -0.29 5.09 -2.73
C PHE A 47 -0.74 4.96 -4.17
N VAL A 48 -0.56 3.77 -4.73
CA VAL A 48 -0.98 3.42 -6.08
C VAL A 48 -2.00 2.29 -5.98
N ILE A 49 -3.22 2.57 -6.45
CA ILE A 49 -4.34 1.63 -6.45
C ILE A 49 -4.61 1.28 -7.91
N MET A 50 -4.48 0.00 -8.26
CA MET A 50 -4.67 -0.46 -9.63
C MET A 50 -5.95 -1.27 -9.78
N VAL A 51 -6.71 -1.04 -10.84
CA VAL A 51 -7.90 -1.84 -11.17
C VAL A 51 -7.51 -3.06 -12.00
N GLU A 52 -7.88 -4.24 -11.51
CA GLU A 52 -7.65 -5.52 -12.16
C GLU A 52 -8.22 -5.54 -13.59
N LYS A 53 -7.47 -6.07 -14.55
CA LYS A 53 -7.82 -6.18 -15.98
C LYS A 53 -8.03 -4.87 -16.74
N ALA A 54 -8.15 -3.73 -16.06
CA ALA A 54 -8.24 -2.41 -16.69
C ALA A 54 -6.90 -1.68 -16.68
N ALA A 55 -6.14 -1.79 -15.59
CA ALA A 55 -4.91 -1.05 -15.37
C ALA A 55 -3.68 -1.86 -15.77
N THR A 56 -2.80 -1.24 -16.56
CA THR A 56 -1.47 -1.77 -16.89
C THR A 56 -0.42 -0.68 -16.77
N MET A 57 0.74 -0.96 -16.18
CA MET A 57 1.85 -0.02 -16.02
C MET A 57 3.18 -0.64 -16.45
N PHE A 58 3.92 0.01 -17.35
CA PHE A 58 5.29 -0.41 -17.70
C PHE A 58 6.07 0.73 -18.34
N VAL A 59 7.38 0.78 -18.09
CA VAL A 59 8.25 1.79 -18.72
C VAL A 59 8.42 1.49 -20.22
N THR A 60 8.55 0.22 -20.58
CA THR A 60 8.77 -0.23 -21.96
C THR A 60 7.77 -1.33 -22.28
N GLY A 61 7.07 -1.22 -23.41
CA GLY A 61 5.98 -2.14 -23.75
C GLY A 61 6.44 -3.51 -24.26
N PRO A 62 5.54 -4.51 -24.30
CA PRO A 62 5.86 -5.89 -24.68
C PRO A 62 6.52 -6.04 -26.06
N ASP A 63 6.11 -5.24 -27.05
CA ASP A 63 6.66 -5.32 -28.41
C ASP A 63 8.17 -4.98 -28.45
N VAL A 64 8.60 -4.03 -27.61
CA VAL A 64 9.99 -3.64 -27.49
C VAL A 64 10.77 -4.71 -26.73
N VAL A 65 10.19 -5.29 -25.68
CA VAL A 65 10.78 -6.43 -24.94
C VAL A 65 11.04 -7.60 -25.89
N LYS A 66 10.05 -7.97 -26.71
CA LYS A 66 10.20 -9.02 -27.72
C LYS A 66 11.28 -8.71 -28.76
N THR A 67 11.32 -7.47 -29.24
CA THR A 67 12.28 -7.08 -30.29
C THR A 67 13.72 -7.04 -29.77
N VAL A 68 13.93 -6.61 -28.52
CA VAL A 68 15.27 -6.40 -27.95
C VAL A 68 15.79 -7.63 -27.22
N LEU A 69 14.94 -8.32 -26.45
CA LEU A 69 15.32 -9.45 -25.60
C LEU A 69 14.89 -10.80 -26.17
N GLY A 70 13.97 -10.81 -27.16
CA GLY A 70 13.42 -12.05 -27.72
C GLY A 70 12.37 -12.71 -26.83
N GLU A 71 11.96 -12.05 -25.74
CA GLU A 71 10.98 -12.58 -24.78
C GLU A 71 9.55 -12.19 -25.19
N GLU A 72 8.66 -13.18 -25.30
CA GLU A 72 7.23 -12.94 -25.49
C GLU A 72 6.53 -12.89 -24.13
N VAL A 73 5.97 -11.73 -23.82
CA VAL A 73 5.23 -11.49 -22.57
C VAL A 73 3.95 -10.72 -22.90
N SER A 74 2.84 -11.06 -22.25
CA SER A 74 1.59 -10.30 -22.41
C SER A 74 1.62 -8.98 -21.64
N PHE A 75 0.69 -8.06 -21.94
CA PHE A 75 0.53 -6.81 -21.18
C PHE A 75 0.27 -7.06 -19.68
N ASP A 76 -0.57 -8.06 -19.37
CA ASP A 76 -0.91 -8.42 -17.99
C ASP A 76 0.27 -9.05 -17.24
N GLU A 77 1.04 -9.91 -17.90
CA GLU A 77 2.25 -10.51 -17.33
C GLU A 77 3.39 -9.50 -17.16
N LEU A 78 3.44 -8.46 -18.00
CA LEU A 78 4.48 -7.44 -17.92
C LEU A 78 4.17 -6.39 -16.86
N GLY A 79 2.92 -5.94 -16.78
CA GLY A 79 2.56 -4.76 -15.99
C GLY A 79 1.10 -4.72 -15.53
N GLY A 80 0.41 -5.85 -15.50
CA GLY A 80 -0.95 -5.92 -14.98
C GLY A 80 -1.00 -5.61 -13.47
N ALA A 81 -2.17 -5.19 -13.00
CA ALA A 81 -2.40 -4.86 -11.59
C ALA A 81 -1.91 -5.96 -10.62
N MET A 82 -2.11 -7.24 -10.96
CA MET A 82 -1.68 -8.34 -10.10
C MET A 82 -0.17 -8.57 -10.08
N MET A 83 0.51 -8.37 -11.21
CA MET A 83 1.97 -8.38 -11.25
C MET A 83 2.54 -7.30 -10.33
N HIS A 84 1.97 -6.10 -10.36
CA HIS A 84 2.39 -5.02 -9.49
C HIS A 84 2.00 -5.19 -8.03
N GLY A 85 0.87 -5.85 -7.75
CA GLY A 85 0.38 -6.09 -6.39
C GLY A 85 1.05 -7.27 -5.68
N THR A 86 1.65 -8.22 -6.41
CA THR A 86 2.23 -9.44 -5.83
C THR A 86 3.73 -9.59 -6.04
N LYS A 87 4.27 -9.07 -7.15
CA LYS A 87 5.68 -9.29 -7.53
C LYS A 87 6.53 -8.04 -7.42
N SER A 88 6.10 -6.94 -8.04
CA SER A 88 6.95 -5.73 -8.07
C SER A 88 6.76 -4.80 -6.89
N GLY A 89 5.64 -4.92 -6.15
CA GLY A 89 5.30 -4.01 -5.05
C GLY A 89 5.03 -2.56 -5.48
N VAL A 90 4.65 -2.34 -6.74
CA VAL A 90 4.30 -1.00 -7.24
C VAL A 90 2.86 -0.65 -6.88
N ALA A 91 1.95 -1.63 -6.93
CA ALA A 91 0.56 -1.44 -6.56
C ALA A 91 0.38 -1.74 -5.06
N HIS A 92 -0.03 -0.72 -4.33
CA HIS A 92 -0.30 -0.79 -2.89
C HIS A 92 -1.60 -1.53 -2.60
N LEU A 93 -2.57 -1.40 -3.51
CA LEU A 93 -3.86 -2.07 -3.47
C LEU A 93 -4.27 -2.47 -4.90
N VAL A 94 -4.97 -3.59 -5.02
CA VAL A 94 -5.58 -4.04 -6.28
C VAL A 94 -7.08 -4.13 -6.10
N ALA A 95 -7.82 -3.35 -6.88
CA ALA A 95 -9.27 -3.31 -6.88
C ALA A 95 -9.83 -4.13 -8.06
N LYS A 96 -10.97 -4.79 -7.88
CA LYS A 96 -11.65 -5.58 -8.91
C LYS A 96 -12.31 -4.72 -9.98
N ASN A 97 -12.66 -3.48 -9.64
CA ASN A 97 -13.30 -2.50 -10.51
C ASN A 97 -13.06 -1.07 -9.99
N GLU A 98 -13.50 -0.08 -10.75
CA GLU A 98 -13.34 1.34 -10.44
C GLU A 98 -14.11 1.76 -9.19
N TYR A 99 -15.25 1.13 -8.89
CA TYR A 99 -16.03 1.45 -7.69
C TYR A 99 -15.28 1.03 -6.42
N GLU A 100 -14.75 -0.20 -6.37
CA GLU A 100 -13.94 -0.67 -5.25
C GLU A 100 -12.65 0.15 -5.12
N CYS A 101 -12.04 0.59 -6.23
CA CYS A 101 -10.91 1.52 -6.22
C CYS A 101 -11.26 2.83 -5.51
N MET A 102 -12.41 3.44 -5.85
CA MET A 102 -12.85 4.67 -5.19
C MET A 102 -13.19 4.44 -3.70
N ASP A 103 -13.71 3.28 -3.34
CA ASP A 103 -13.99 2.95 -1.95
C ASP A 103 -12.71 2.74 -1.13
N TYR A 104 -11.65 2.16 -1.72
CA TYR A 104 -10.31 2.14 -1.12
C TYR A 104 -9.75 3.55 -0.91
N ILE A 105 -9.91 4.44 -1.90
CA ILE A 105 -9.45 5.83 -1.77
C ILE A 105 -10.18 6.55 -0.63
N LYS A 106 -11.51 6.44 -0.55
CA LYS A 106 -12.30 7.04 0.54
C LYS A 106 -11.89 6.48 1.90
N THR A 107 -11.68 5.17 1.96
CA THR A 107 -11.26 4.49 3.20
C THR A 107 -9.89 4.99 3.63
N LEU A 108 -8.92 5.03 2.73
CA LEU A 108 -7.58 5.56 2.97
C LEU A 108 -7.61 7.03 3.44
N LEU A 109 -8.36 7.88 2.74
CA LEU A 109 -8.57 9.29 3.11
C LEU A 109 -9.20 9.45 4.51
N SER A 110 -9.95 8.47 5.00
CA SER A 110 -10.47 8.49 6.36
C SER A 110 -9.40 8.28 7.43
N TYR A 111 -8.27 7.65 7.09
CA TYR A 111 -7.18 7.37 8.02
C TYR A 111 -6.11 8.46 8.05
N ILE A 112 -5.93 9.22 6.97
CA ILE A 112 -4.80 10.16 6.80
C ILE A 112 -5.26 11.63 6.94
N PRO A 113 -4.39 12.55 7.38
CA PRO A 113 -4.73 13.97 7.45
C PRO A 113 -4.76 14.62 6.06
N GLN A 114 -5.28 15.84 5.93
CA GLN A 114 -5.29 16.56 4.65
C GLN A 114 -3.91 17.10 4.26
N ASN A 115 -3.01 17.27 5.23
CA ASN A 115 -1.63 17.74 5.04
C ASN A 115 -0.77 17.38 6.27
N ASN A 116 0.54 17.63 6.19
CA ASN A 116 1.50 17.29 7.24
C ASN A 116 1.48 18.19 8.50
N THR A 117 0.68 19.26 8.51
CA THR A 117 0.55 20.15 9.68
C THR A 117 -0.65 19.80 10.57
N GLU A 118 -1.48 18.88 10.13
CA GLU A 118 -2.67 18.39 10.83
C GLU A 118 -2.45 16.97 11.38
N GLU A 119 -3.17 16.64 12.44
CA GLU A 119 -3.31 15.25 12.89
C GLU A 119 -4.42 14.54 12.10
N PRO A 120 -4.34 13.20 11.94
CA PRO A 120 -5.47 12.42 11.44
C PRO A 120 -6.77 12.71 12.20
N SER A 121 -7.90 12.74 11.49
CA SER A 121 -9.20 13.02 12.10
C SER A 121 -9.59 11.96 13.13
N VAL A 122 -10.01 12.39 14.32
CA VAL A 122 -10.57 11.51 15.34
C VAL A 122 -12.03 11.21 15.00
N ILE A 123 -12.37 9.94 14.86
CA ILE A 123 -13.72 9.50 14.51
C ILE A 123 -14.44 9.00 15.78
N PRO A 124 -15.75 9.29 15.97
CA PRO A 124 -16.52 8.66 17.02
C PRO A 124 -16.41 7.14 16.98
N ASN A 125 -16.10 6.54 18.12
CA ASN A 125 -15.94 5.10 18.26
C ASN A 125 -16.82 4.60 19.40
N ASP A 126 -17.48 3.48 19.18
CA ASP A 126 -18.32 2.75 20.13
C ASP A 126 -17.62 1.51 20.73
N ASP A 127 -16.41 1.17 20.29
CA ASP A 127 -15.58 0.13 20.91
C ASP A 127 -15.06 0.59 22.28
N ASP A 128 -15.13 -0.31 23.26
CA ASP A 128 -14.69 -0.04 24.64
C ASP A 128 -13.16 0.01 24.68
N PRO A 129 -12.55 1.14 25.07
CA PRO A 129 -11.10 1.23 25.21
C PRO A 129 -10.52 0.26 26.27
N ASN A 130 -11.36 -0.33 27.12
CA ASN A 130 -10.98 -1.33 28.12
C ASN A 130 -11.36 -2.76 27.70
N ARG A 131 -11.76 -3.00 26.45
CA ARG A 131 -12.14 -4.33 25.96
C ARG A 131 -10.99 -5.33 26.18
N LEU A 132 -11.32 -6.42 26.85
CA LEU A 132 -10.40 -7.53 27.07
C LEU A 132 -10.71 -8.67 26.11
N ASP A 133 -9.72 -9.11 25.34
CA ASP A 133 -9.80 -10.34 24.57
C ASP A 133 -9.06 -11.47 25.29
N HIS A 134 -9.81 -12.29 26.02
CA HIS A 134 -9.27 -13.44 26.75
C HIS A 134 -8.70 -14.52 25.81
N ASN A 135 -9.06 -14.52 24.53
CA ASN A 135 -8.55 -15.49 23.56
C ASN A 135 -7.16 -15.11 23.02
N LEU A 136 -6.69 -13.87 23.23
CA LEU A 136 -5.41 -13.41 22.72
C LEU A 136 -4.23 -14.31 23.17
N ILE A 137 -4.27 -14.80 24.42
CA ILE A 137 -3.25 -15.70 24.97
C ILE A 137 -3.17 -17.06 24.24
N ASN A 138 -4.24 -17.47 23.56
CA ASN A 138 -4.31 -18.76 22.86
C ASN A 138 -3.86 -18.64 21.38
N ILE A 139 -3.58 -17.43 20.89
CA ILE A 139 -3.18 -17.24 19.48
C ILE A 139 -1.74 -17.69 19.25
N VAL A 140 -0.85 -17.41 20.20
CA VAL A 140 0.57 -17.79 20.13
C VAL A 140 0.71 -19.24 20.61
N PRO A 141 1.17 -20.18 19.76
CA PRO A 141 1.32 -21.57 20.14
C PRO A 141 2.42 -21.75 21.18
N GLU A 142 2.29 -22.75 22.06
CA GLU A 142 3.36 -23.11 23.00
C GLU A 142 4.61 -23.62 22.28
N ASN A 143 4.45 -24.27 21.13
CA ASN A 143 5.55 -24.70 20.28
C ASN A 143 6.07 -23.53 19.45
N SER A 144 7.29 -23.06 19.74
CA SER A 144 7.93 -21.93 19.05
C SER A 144 8.17 -22.14 17.55
N LEU A 145 8.11 -23.39 17.06
CA LEU A 145 8.24 -23.70 15.62
C LEU A 145 6.90 -23.66 14.88
N GLN A 146 5.79 -23.58 15.61
CA GLN A 146 4.46 -23.52 15.00
C GLN A 146 4.10 -22.07 14.71
N PRO A 147 3.82 -21.70 13.44
CA PRO A 147 3.43 -20.34 13.10
C PRO A 147 2.00 -20.04 13.54
N TYR A 148 1.68 -18.75 13.63
CA TYR A 148 0.35 -18.22 13.90
C TYR A 148 0.05 -17.03 12.98
N ASP A 149 -1.22 -16.65 12.96
CA ASP A 149 -1.65 -15.49 12.19
C ASP A 149 -1.52 -14.21 13.01
N MET A 150 -0.55 -13.36 12.66
CA MET A 150 -0.37 -12.07 13.32
C MET A 150 -1.60 -11.14 13.12
N LYS A 151 -2.36 -11.30 12.02
CA LYS A 151 -3.55 -10.47 11.80
C LYS A 151 -4.62 -10.71 12.86
N LYS A 152 -4.72 -11.91 13.43
CA LYS A 152 -5.64 -12.18 14.56
C LYS A 152 -5.31 -11.36 15.79
N ILE A 153 -4.02 -11.14 16.06
CA ILE A 153 -3.57 -10.27 17.15
C ILE A 153 -3.94 -8.83 16.83
N ILE A 154 -3.67 -8.36 15.60
CA ILE A 154 -4.05 -7.01 15.14
C ILE A 154 -5.56 -6.78 15.34
N TYR A 155 -6.40 -7.64 14.76
CA TYR A 155 -7.85 -7.54 14.89
C TYR A 155 -8.33 -7.60 16.35
N SER A 156 -7.61 -8.28 17.23
CA SER A 156 -7.98 -8.40 18.64
C SER A 156 -7.99 -7.04 19.35
N PHE A 157 -7.05 -6.13 19.10
CA PHE A 157 -6.95 -4.89 19.88
C PHE A 157 -7.39 -3.61 19.15
N VAL A 158 -7.48 -3.62 17.82
CA VAL A 158 -7.91 -2.43 17.06
C VAL A 158 -9.41 -2.19 17.19
N ASP A 159 -9.81 -0.92 17.09
CA ASP A 159 -11.22 -0.51 17.15
C ASP A 159 -12.07 -1.27 16.14
N ASN A 160 -13.20 -1.80 16.61
CA ASN A 160 -14.18 -2.52 15.79
C ASN A 160 -13.59 -3.68 14.99
N HIS A 161 -12.47 -4.24 15.45
CA HIS A 161 -11.73 -5.30 14.76
C HIS A 161 -11.44 -4.95 13.29
N THR A 162 -11.26 -3.66 12.97
CA THR A 162 -11.09 -3.18 11.60
C THR A 162 -9.64 -2.78 11.33
N PHE A 163 -9.06 -3.34 10.28
CA PHE A 163 -7.70 -3.07 9.83
C PHE A 163 -7.71 -2.89 8.31
N PHE A 164 -7.16 -1.77 7.85
CA PHE A 164 -6.99 -1.47 6.43
C PHE A 164 -5.55 -1.76 6.02
N GLU A 165 -5.34 -2.96 5.50
CA GLU A 165 -4.01 -3.45 5.13
C GLU A 165 -3.53 -2.86 3.81
N VAL A 166 -2.25 -2.50 3.77
CA VAL A 166 -1.56 -1.98 2.59
C VAL A 166 -0.55 -3.01 2.12
N HIS A 167 -0.43 -3.20 0.80
CA HIS A 167 0.44 -4.22 0.20
C HIS A 167 0.12 -5.63 0.73
N GLU A 168 -1.16 -5.97 0.96
CA GLU A 168 -1.55 -7.30 1.48
C GLU A 168 -0.99 -8.45 0.64
N LEU A 169 -0.89 -8.26 -0.67
CA LEU A 169 -0.47 -9.29 -1.62
C LEU A 169 1.06 -9.33 -1.85
N PHE A 170 1.82 -8.34 -1.37
CA PHE A 170 3.26 -8.18 -1.57
C PHE A 170 4.03 -8.28 -0.24
N ALA A 171 5.16 -9.00 -0.24
CA ALA A 171 6.01 -9.20 0.94
C ALA A 171 5.19 -9.60 2.19
N GLN A 172 4.49 -10.74 2.10
CA GLN A 172 3.50 -11.20 3.09
C GLN A 172 4.11 -11.64 4.43
N ASN A 173 5.44 -11.69 4.52
CA ASN A 173 6.23 -11.87 5.75
C ASN A 173 6.21 -10.65 6.68
N ILE A 174 5.72 -9.49 6.21
CA ILE A 174 5.41 -8.32 7.04
C ILE A 174 4.02 -7.76 6.68
N VAL A 175 3.26 -7.39 7.69
CA VAL A 175 1.94 -6.76 7.58
C VAL A 175 2.11 -5.27 7.88
N VAL A 176 1.57 -4.42 7.02
CA VAL A 176 1.51 -2.97 7.26
C VAL A 176 0.11 -2.45 6.92
N GLY A 177 -0.35 -1.44 7.63
CA GLY A 177 -1.66 -0.86 7.35
C GLY A 177 -2.15 0.07 8.44
N PHE A 178 -3.35 0.61 8.25
CA PHE A 178 -3.96 1.56 9.15
C PHE A 178 -5.07 0.91 9.98
N ALA A 179 -5.17 1.34 11.23
CA ALA A 179 -6.28 1.00 12.12
C ALA A 179 -6.67 2.23 12.95
N ARG A 180 -7.62 2.06 13.86
CA ARG A 180 -7.89 3.06 14.91
C ARG A 180 -7.78 2.45 16.30
N LEU A 181 -7.38 3.29 17.25
CA LEU A 181 -7.50 3.05 18.68
C LEU A 181 -8.17 4.25 19.34
N HIS A 182 -9.30 4.01 19.99
CA HIS A 182 -10.13 5.06 20.56
C HIS A 182 -10.45 6.19 19.56
N GLY A 183 -10.76 5.81 18.32
CA GLY A 183 -11.11 6.71 17.22
C GLY A 183 -9.93 7.40 16.54
N ARG A 184 -8.69 7.23 17.03
CA ARG A 184 -7.48 7.85 16.47
C ARG A 184 -6.76 6.90 15.52
N THR A 185 -6.33 7.38 14.35
CA THR A 185 -5.54 6.56 13.41
C THR A 185 -4.22 6.11 14.05
N VAL A 186 -3.89 4.85 13.84
CA VAL A 186 -2.56 4.27 14.08
C VAL A 186 -2.08 3.52 12.84
N GLY A 187 -0.78 3.58 12.56
CA GLY A 187 -0.11 2.71 11.61
C GLY A 187 0.40 1.46 12.33
N ILE A 188 0.20 0.29 11.73
CA ILE A 188 0.67 -0.98 12.28
C ILE A 188 1.76 -1.53 11.37
N VAL A 189 2.84 -2.03 11.96
CA VAL A 189 3.91 -2.77 11.29
C VAL A 189 4.16 -4.05 12.07
N ALA A 190 3.92 -5.22 11.48
CA ALA A 190 3.95 -6.48 12.23
C ALA A 190 4.57 -7.62 11.43
N ASN A 191 5.43 -8.42 12.06
CA ASN A 191 5.97 -9.62 11.41
C ASN A 191 4.86 -10.68 11.27
N GLN A 192 4.84 -11.42 10.15
CA GLN A 192 3.83 -12.47 9.90
C GLN A 192 4.48 -13.86 9.85
N PRO A 193 4.39 -14.65 10.94
CA PRO A 193 5.03 -15.96 11.04
C PRO A 193 4.59 -16.96 9.96
N PHE A 194 3.39 -16.85 9.39
CA PHE A 194 2.95 -17.73 8.31
C PHE A 194 3.77 -17.62 7.02
N HIS A 195 4.51 -16.53 6.82
CA HIS A 195 5.31 -16.31 5.62
C HIS A 195 6.77 -16.12 6.01
N LEU A 196 7.65 -16.99 5.51
CA LEU A 196 9.09 -16.97 5.80
C LEU A 196 9.41 -16.91 7.31
N ALA A 197 8.56 -17.50 8.16
CA ALA A 197 8.67 -17.41 9.61
C ALA A 197 8.71 -15.96 10.16
N GLY A 198 8.17 -14.99 9.41
CA GLY A 198 8.22 -13.56 9.74
C GLY A 198 9.59 -12.92 9.52
N ALA A 199 10.54 -13.62 8.90
CA ALA A 199 11.88 -13.10 8.64
C ALA A 199 11.83 -11.90 7.69
N LEU A 200 12.67 -10.90 7.97
CA LEU A 200 12.84 -9.74 7.10
C LEU A 200 13.76 -10.06 5.93
N ASP A 201 13.38 -9.56 4.77
CA ASP A 201 14.09 -9.62 3.50
C ASP A 201 14.03 -8.25 2.80
N ILE A 202 14.52 -8.18 1.56
CA ILE A 202 14.59 -6.92 0.80
C ILE A 202 13.18 -6.33 0.61
N ASP A 203 12.22 -7.15 0.20
CA ASP A 203 10.88 -6.68 -0.16
C ASP A 203 10.08 -6.24 1.08
N SER A 204 10.11 -7.02 2.16
CA SER A 204 9.47 -6.65 3.43
C SER A 204 10.11 -5.40 4.05
N SER A 205 11.43 -5.26 3.94
CA SER A 205 12.14 -4.06 4.42
C SER A 205 11.72 -2.81 3.65
N ASN A 206 11.64 -2.89 2.32
CA ASN A 206 11.18 -1.77 1.48
C ASN A 206 9.70 -1.42 1.77
N LYS A 207 8.83 -2.43 1.87
CA LYS A 207 7.41 -2.26 2.21
C LYS A 207 7.24 -1.54 3.54
N ALA A 208 7.89 -2.01 4.60
CA ALA A 208 7.77 -1.41 5.93
C ALA A 208 8.43 -0.04 6.01
N ALA A 209 9.62 0.14 5.43
CA ALA A 209 10.33 1.42 5.49
C ALA A 209 9.54 2.56 4.83
N ARG A 210 8.93 2.33 3.66
CA ARG A 210 8.10 3.35 3.00
C ARG A 210 6.85 3.67 3.81
N PHE A 211 6.18 2.65 4.36
CA PHE A 211 5.00 2.84 5.20
C PHE A 211 5.31 3.63 6.48
N ILE A 212 6.41 3.30 7.18
CA ILE A 212 6.88 4.01 8.37
C ILE A 212 7.13 5.49 8.06
N ARG A 213 7.87 5.77 6.97
CA ARG A 213 8.16 7.16 6.56
C ARG A 213 6.91 7.94 6.20
N PHE A 214 5.96 7.32 5.51
CA PHE A 214 4.67 7.95 5.22
C PHE A 214 3.94 8.31 6.52
N CYS A 215 3.84 7.37 7.46
CA CYS A 215 3.18 7.62 8.74
C CYS A 215 3.83 8.77 9.51
N ASP A 216 5.17 8.80 9.56
CA ASP A 216 5.95 9.87 10.19
C ASP A 216 5.69 11.24 9.54
N CYS A 217 5.71 11.33 8.21
CA CYS A 217 5.44 12.57 7.49
C CYS A 217 4.03 13.14 7.74
N PHE A 218 3.07 12.31 8.14
CA PHE A 218 1.66 12.68 8.30
C PHE A 218 1.14 12.48 9.73
N ASN A 219 2.03 12.53 10.72
CA ASN A 219 1.69 12.53 12.15
C ASN A 219 0.86 11.29 12.58
N VAL A 220 1.04 10.15 11.90
CA VAL A 220 0.38 8.89 12.25
C VAL A 220 1.29 8.09 13.20
N PRO A 221 0.87 7.83 14.45
CA PRO A 221 1.65 7.03 15.39
C PRO A 221 1.77 5.58 14.92
N ILE A 222 2.90 4.93 15.25
CA ILE A 222 3.22 3.58 14.79
C ILE A 222 3.21 2.60 15.98
N ILE A 223 2.56 1.45 15.77
CA ILE A 223 2.59 0.29 16.66
C ILE A 223 3.34 -0.83 15.93
N THR A 224 4.35 -1.40 16.58
CA THR A 224 5.13 -2.53 16.05
C THR A 224 4.84 -3.81 16.84
N LEU A 225 4.63 -4.93 16.15
CA LEU A 225 4.25 -6.23 16.73
C LEU A 225 5.13 -7.39 16.22
#